data_AF-A0A512BXU7-F1
#
_entry.id   AF-A0A512BXU7-F1
#
_cell.length_a   1.000
_cell.length_b   1.000
_cell.length_c   1.000
_cell.angle_alpha   90.00
_cell.angle_beta   90.00
_cell.angle_gamma   90.00
#
_symmetry.space_group_name_H-M   'P 1'
#
loop_
_entity.id
_entity.type
_entity.pdbx_description
1 polymer ?
#
loop_
_entity_poly.entity_id
_entity_poly.type
_entity_poly.pdbx_seq_one_letter_code
_entity_poly.pdbx_strand_id
1 'polypeptide(L)'
;MSLKRLFTEHPESVGESYFEHMGVALSFAGPLIKAGLAALVHAFLPFLCTSTASSTVKQLYARMVNRVPRSAPQSAVLDGMPSWDPVI
;
A
#
# COMPACT_ATOMS: atom_id res chain seq x y z
N MET A 1 9.90 7.22 28.01
CA MET A 1 10.12 7.22 26.55
C MET A 1 9.54 8.51 25.98
N SER A 2 10.28 9.27 25.18
CA SER A 2 9.80 10.54 24.62
C SER A 2 9.05 10.27 23.32
N LEU A 3 7.89 10.91 23.09
CA LEU A 3 7.10 10.77 21.86
C LEU A 3 7.93 10.96 20.59
N LYS A 4 8.97 11.82 20.64
CA LYS A 4 9.88 12.03 19.50
C LYS A 4 10.54 10.73 19.02
N ARG A 5 10.93 9.84 19.93
CA ARG A 5 11.57 8.55 19.57
C ARG A 5 10.65 7.66 18.75
N LEU A 6 9.35 7.63 19.07
CA LEU A 6 8.37 6.83 18.31
C LEU A 6 8.25 7.30 16.85
N PHE A 7 8.48 8.58 16.60
CA PHE A 7 8.37 9.17 15.26
C PHE A 7 9.71 9.28 14.53
N THR A 8 10.86 9.20 15.22
CA THR A 8 12.18 9.31 14.60
C THR A 8 12.94 7.98 14.52
N GLU A 9 12.77 7.05 15.47
CA GLU A 9 13.47 5.75 15.43
C GLU A 9 13.09 4.93 14.19
N HIS A 10 11.83 5.01 13.71
CA HIS A 10 11.40 4.26 12.54
C HIS A 10 11.92 4.84 11.21
N PRO A 11 11.76 6.14 10.90
CA PRO A 11 12.37 6.74 9.70
C PRO A 11 13.89 6.62 9.68
N GLU A 12 14.57 6.83 10.83
CA GLU A 12 16.03 6.69 10.93
C GLU A 12 16.48 5.24 10.68
N SER A 13 15.68 4.24 11.08
CA SER A 13 16.00 2.81 10.83
C SER A 13 15.96 2.41 9.35
N VAL A 14 15.27 3.19 8.51
CA VAL A 14 15.18 2.98 7.06
C VAL A 14 15.97 4.04 6.26
N GLY A 15 16.69 4.94 6.95
CA GLY A 15 17.51 5.98 6.34
C GLY A 15 16.73 7.14 5.70
N GLU A 16 15.46 7.32 6.06
CA GLU A 16 14.60 8.40 5.54
C GLU A 16 14.41 9.49 6.60
N SER A 17 14.32 10.76 6.18
CA SER A 17 13.87 11.81 7.09
C SER A 17 12.38 11.63 7.43
N TYR A 18 11.94 12.11 8.60
CA TYR A 18 10.55 11.99 9.04
C TYR A 18 9.53 12.47 7.98
N PHE A 19 9.82 13.59 7.31
CA PHE A 19 8.93 14.17 6.31
C PHE A 19 8.92 13.38 5.00
N GLU A 20 10.05 12.79 4.59
CA GLU A 20 10.11 11.88 3.44
C GLU A 20 9.28 10.62 3.70
N HIS A 21 9.50 9.99 4.86
CA HIS A 21 8.77 8.80 5.28
C HIS A 21 7.25 9.07 5.40
N MET A 22 6.89 10.21 6.01
CA MET A 22 5.50 10.64 6.13
C MET A 22 4.86 10.90 4.76
N GLY A 23 5.55 11.57 3.83
CA GLY A 23 5.05 11.81 2.47
C GLY A 23 4.84 10.50 1.70
N VAL A 24 5.77 9.56 1.85
CA VAL A 24 5.64 8.20 1.34
C VAL A 24 4.40 7.52 1.94
N ALA A 25 4.27 7.45 3.27
CA ALA A 25 3.14 6.80 3.93
C ALA A 25 1.79 7.40 3.50
N LEU A 26 1.68 8.72 3.45
CA LEU A 26 0.47 9.43 3.01
C LEU A 26 0.12 9.13 1.54
N SER A 27 1.12 8.94 0.66
CA SER A 27 0.89 8.58 -0.74
C SER A 27 0.22 7.20 -0.93
N PHE A 28 0.37 6.28 0.04
CA PHE A 28 -0.32 4.99 0.08
C PHE A 28 -1.66 5.07 0.82
N ALA A 29 -1.73 5.87 1.89
CA ALA A 29 -2.92 6.01 2.72
C ALA A 29 -4.14 6.50 1.93
N GLY A 30 -4.00 7.54 1.10
CA GLY A 30 -5.11 8.10 0.33
C GLY A 30 -5.81 7.08 -0.58
N PRO A 31 -5.08 6.40 -1.49
CA PRO A 31 -5.67 5.37 -2.33
C PRO A 31 -6.18 4.15 -1.54
N LEU A 32 -5.54 3.76 -0.43
CA LEU A 32 -6.05 2.68 0.44
C LEU A 32 -7.42 3.02 1.04
N ILE A 33 -7.59 4.23 1.57
CA ILE A 33 -8.88 4.70 2.11
C ILE A 33 -9.93 4.68 0.99
N LYS A 34 -9.59 5.18 -0.21
CA LYS A 34 -10.49 5.13 -1.36
C LYS A 34 -10.90 3.70 -1.73
N ALA A 35 -9.95 2.77 -1.76
CA ALA A 35 -10.22 1.36 -2.06
C ALA A 35 -11.13 0.72 -1.00
N GLY A 36 -10.90 1.00 0.28
CA GLY A 36 -11.74 0.53 1.38
C GLY A 36 -13.15 1.07 1.31
N LEU A 37 -13.32 2.37 1.03
CA LEU A 37 -14.64 2.99 0.84
C LEU A 37 -15.37 2.42 -0.38
N ALA A 38 -14.66 2.19 -1.49
CA ALA A 38 -15.22 1.56 -2.67
C ALA A 38 -15.71 0.13 -2.38
N ALA A 39 -14.90 -0.68 -1.68
CA ALA A 39 -15.29 -2.02 -1.26
C ALA A 39 -16.48 -2.02 -0.30
N LEU A 40 -16.53 -1.06 0.63
CA LEU A 40 -17.66 -0.88 1.55
C LEU A 40 -18.95 -0.58 0.79
N VAL A 41 -18.91 0.40 -0.13
CA VAL A 41 -20.08 0.74 -0.97
C VAL A 41 -20.50 -0.47 -1.81
N HIS A 42 -19.56 -1.18 -2.42
CA HIS A 42 -19.84 -2.37 -3.23
C HIS A 42 -20.51 -3.49 -2.40
N ALA A 43 -20.10 -3.69 -1.15
CA ALA A 43 -20.69 -4.69 -0.27
C ALA A 43 -22.20 -4.46 0.00
N PHE A 44 -22.65 -3.21 -0.01
CA PHE A 44 -24.08 -2.86 0.11
C PHE A 44 -24.78 -2.71 -1.25
N LEU A 45 -24.04 -2.28 -2.28
CA LEU A 45 -24.54 -1.97 -3.62
C LEU A 45 -23.63 -2.66 -4.66
N PRO A 46 -23.86 -3.95 -4.96
CA PRO A 46 -22.93 -4.78 -5.75
C PRO A 46 -22.77 -4.35 -7.22
N PHE A 47 -23.56 -3.39 -7.70
CA PHE A 47 -23.45 -2.81 -9.03
C PHE A 47 -22.59 -1.53 -9.07
N LEU A 48 -22.19 -0.98 -7.92
CA LEU A 48 -21.30 0.17 -7.83
C LEU A 48 -19.87 -0.28 -7.52
N CYS A 49 -18.88 0.50 -7.96
CA CYS A 49 -17.46 0.32 -7.61
C CYS A 49 -16.84 -1.05 -7.96
N THR A 50 -17.44 -1.83 -8.88
CA THR A 50 -17.14 -3.24 -9.23
C THR A 50 -15.69 -3.63 -9.53
N SER A 51 -14.80 -2.67 -9.72
CA SER A 51 -13.36 -2.91 -9.91
C SER A 51 -12.49 -1.84 -9.24
N THR A 52 -13.10 -0.88 -8.54
CA THR A 52 -12.40 0.30 -8.02
C THR A 52 -11.49 -0.10 -6.87
N ALA A 53 -11.95 -0.99 -5.99
CA ALA A 53 -11.15 -1.50 -4.90
C ALA A 53 -9.98 -2.33 -5.43
N SER A 54 -10.26 -3.33 -6.28
CA SER A 54 -9.23 -4.22 -6.84
C SER A 54 -8.19 -3.48 -7.67
N SER A 55 -8.60 -2.58 -8.57
CA SER A 55 -7.68 -1.78 -9.38
C SER A 55 -6.74 -0.93 -8.52
N THR A 56 -7.29 -0.30 -7.48
CA THR A 56 -6.49 0.55 -6.58
C THR A 56 -5.49 -0.28 -5.78
N VAL A 57 -5.88 -1.44 -5.26
CA VAL A 57 -4.97 -2.35 -4.55
C VAL A 57 -3.87 -2.88 -5.48
N LYS A 58 -4.21 -3.28 -6.71
CA LYS A 58 -3.22 -3.72 -7.72
C LYS A 58 -2.21 -2.60 -8.02
N GLN A 59 -2.68 -1.36 -8.18
CA GLN A 59 -1.80 -0.21 -8.41
C GLN A 59 -0.85 0.03 -7.22
N LEU A 60 -1.37 -0.03 -5.99
CA LEU A 60 -0.56 0.14 -4.79
C LEU A 60 0.45 -1.01 -4.63
N TYR A 61 0.05 -2.25 -4.91
CA TYR A 61 0.94 -3.40 -4.92
C TYR A 61 2.09 -3.24 -5.91
N ALA A 62 1.80 -2.84 -7.15
CA ALA A 62 2.82 -2.55 -8.15
C ALA A 62 3.79 -1.45 -7.67
N ARG A 63 3.29 -0.42 -6.98
CA ARG A 63 4.14 0.62 -6.39
C ARG A 63 5.02 0.09 -5.25
N MET A 64 4.52 -0.82 -4.41
CA MET A 64 5.31 -1.44 -3.34
C MET A 64 6.44 -2.30 -3.93
N VAL A 65 6.11 -3.15 -4.91
CA VAL A 65 7.07 -4.01 -5.59
C VAL A 65 8.17 -3.22 -6.28
N ASN A 66 7.83 -2.13 -6.98
CA ASN A 66 8.81 -1.29 -7.67
C ASN A 66 9.71 -0.48 -6.72
N ARG A 67 9.38 -0.43 -5.42
CA ARG A 67 10.18 0.25 -4.38
C ARG A 67 11.11 -0.69 -3.62
N VAL A 68 11.08 -2.00 -3.88
CA VAL A 68 12.01 -2.95 -3.27
C VAL A 68 13.44 -2.59 -3.70
N PRO A 69 14.41 -2.44 -2.77
CA PRO A 69 15.81 -2.22 -3.12
C PRO A 69 16.28 -3.29 -4.10
N ARG A 70 17.01 -2.88 -5.15
CA ARG A 70 17.47 -3.72 -6.28
C ARG A 70 18.21 -5.01 -5.88
N SER A 71 18.54 -5.17 -4.60
CA SER A 71 19.25 -6.29 -4.00
C SER A 71 18.37 -7.50 -3.64
N ALA A 72 17.03 -7.38 -3.68
CA ALA A 72 16.15 -8.55 -3.46
C ALA A 72 15.94 -9.32 -4.78
N PRO A 73 16.11 -10.66 -4.80
CA PRO A 73 15.90 -11.44 -6.02
C PRO A 73 14.45 -11.33 -6.50
N GLN A 74 14.28 -10.95 -7.77
CA GLN A 74 12.97 -10.74 -8.43
C GLN A 74 12.07 -11.99 -8.41
N SER A 75 12.64 -13.19 -8.28
CA SER A 75 11.91 -14.46 -8.12
C SER A 75 11.09 -14.53 -6.82
N ALA A 76 11.56 -13.94 -5.72
CA ALA A 76 10.84 -13.92 -4.44
C ALA A 76 9.60 -12.99 -4.47
N VAL A 77 9.59 -12.00 -5.37
CA VAL A 77 8.49 -11.06 -5.56
C VAL A 77 7.37 -11.66 -6.42
N LEU A 78 7.73 -12.49 -7.41
CA LEU A 78 6.79 -13.14 -8.32
C LEU A 78 6.08 -14.34 -7.68
N ASP A 79 6.77 -15.09 -6.81
CA ASP A 79 6.17 -16.22 -6.06
C ASP A 79 5.15 -15.79 -4.99
N GLY A 80 5.19 -14.53 -4.56
CA GLY A 80 4.30 -14.00 -3.52
C GLY A 80 3.00 -13.37 -4.04
N MET A 81 2.83 -13.24 -5.36
CA MET A 81 1.62 -12.64 -5.93
C MET A 81 0.45 -13.62 -5.81
N PRO A 82 -0.62 -13.30 -5.05
CA PRO A 82 -1.76 -14.19 -4.94
C PRO A 82 -2.36 -14.43 -6.32
N SER A 83 -2.57 -15.70 -6.70
CA SER A 83 -3.29 -16.09 -7.93
C SER A 83 -4.77 -15.68 -7.92
N TRP A 84 -5.21 -15.05 -6.84
CA TRP A 84 -6.57 -14.57 -6.61
C TRP A 84 -6.76 -13.20 -7.27
N ASP A 85 -7.63 -13.14 -8.27
CA ASP A 85 -8.15 -11.90 -8.85
C ASP A 85 -9.61 -11.68 -8.41
N PRO A 86 -9.85 -11.13 -7.20
CA PRO A 86 -11.19 -10.74 -6.82
C PRO A 86 -11.57 -9.51 -7.63
N VAL A 87 -12.64 -9.64 -8.40
CA VAL A 87 -13.36 -8.49 -8.93
C VAL A 87 -14.35 -8.07 -7.85
N ILE A 88 -14.02 -6.99 -7.14
CA ILE A 88 -14.86 -6.31 -6.15
C ILE A 88 -14.94 -4.80 -6.47
#